data_AF-A0A2S0K6L1-F1
#
_entry.id   AF-A0A2S0K6L1-F1
#
_cell.length_a   1.000
_cell.length_b   1.000
_cell.length_c   1.000
_cell.angle_alpha   90.00
_cell.angle_beta   90.00
_cell.angle_gamma   90.00
#
_symmetry.space_group_name_H-M   'P 1'
#
loop_
_entity.id
_entity.type
_entity.pdbx_description
1 polymer ?
#
loop_
_entity_poly.entity_id
_entity_poly.type
_entity_poly.pdbx_seq_one_letter_code
_entity_poly.pdbx_strand_id
1 'polypeptide(L)'
;MEQIYQMEYRGLNLFDEISTVELAIDEANKTIHIYDVGQVVTPVFNFDVSAYELSDGFYKMADILRHKRILTEQQPATELTLSQWLITNNVYFYSPKQRIKKYANGCIIEIIDRDKEQFLFDYYLQRV
;
A
#
# COMPACT_ATOMS: atom_id res chain seq x y z
N MET A 1 10.52 10.82 -17.47
CA MET A 1 9.58 9.74 -17.78
C MET A 1 9.12 9.21 -16.43
N GLU A 2 7.87 9.44 -16.07
CA GLU A 2 7.29 8.83 -14.87
C GLU A 2 7.20 7.34 -15.12
N GLN A 3 8.02 6.56 -14.42
CA GLN A 3 8.06 5.12 -14.54
C GLN A 3 7.18 4.56 -13.43
N ILE A 4 5.87 4.52 -13.69
CA ILE A 4 4.94 3.80 -12.82
C ILE A 4 5.00 2.33 -13.24
N TYR A 5 5.33 1.46 -12.29
CA TYR A 5 5.39 0.01 -12.53
C TYR A 5 4.16 -0.65 -11.92
N GLN A 6 3.65 -1.67 -12.60
CA GLN A 6 2.58 -2.49 -12.08
C GLN A 6 3.12 -3.86 -11.67
N MET A 7 2.64 -4.39 -10.55
CA MET A 7 2.94 -5.75 -10.11
C MET A 7 1.72 -6.38 -9.43
N GLU A 8 1.64 -7.71 -9.50
CA GLU A 8 0.65 -8.48 -8.75
C GLU A 8 1.30 -9.14 -7.55
N TYR A 9 0.65 -9.02 -6.39
CA TYR A 9 0.97 -9.74 -5.18
C TYR A 9 -0.16 -10.73 -4.85
N ARG A 10 0.19 -11.95 -4.46
CA ARG A 10 -0.78 -12.95 -4.01
C ARG A 10 -0.59 -13.18 -2.52
N GLY A 11 -1.65 -12.99 -1.76
CA GLY A 11 -1.65 -13.22 -0.31
C GLY A 11 -2.91 -13.95 0.13
N LEU A 12 -2.90 -14.40 1.38
CA LEU A 12 -4.04 -15.04 2.03
C LEU A 12 -4.82 -13.98 2.81
N ASN A 13 -6.14 -13.96 2.62
CA ASN A 13 -7.03 -13.15 3.44
C ASN A 13 -7.35 -13.85 4.78
N LEU A 14 -8.24 -13.26 5.58
CA LEU A 14 -8.66 -13.80 6.88
C LEU A 14 -9.38 -15.15 6.81
N PHE A 15 -9.83 -15.57 5.63
CA PHE A 15 -10.53 -16.83 5.39
C PHE A 15 -9.62 -17.90 4.75
N ASP A 16 -8.30 -17.68 4.79
CA ASP A 16 -7.30 -18.53 4.14
C ASP A 16 -7.51 -18.69 2.62
N GLU A 17 -8.21 -17.74 2.00
CA GLU A 17 -8.39 -17.72 0.55
C GLU A 17 -7.25 -16.94 -0.12
N ILE A 18 -6.65 -17.53 -1.15
CA ILE A 18 -5.65 -16.85 -1.97
C ILE A 18 -6.37 -15.76 -2.78
N SER A 19 -5.95 -14.52 -2.56
CA SER A 19 -6.46 -13.35 -3.24
C SER A 19 -5.32 -12.57 -3.90
N THR A 20 -5.64 -11.91 -5.02
CA THR A 20 -4.70 -11.07 -5.76
C THR A 20 -4.83 -9.62 -5.30
N VAL A 21 -3.68 -8.99 -5.13
CA VAL A 21 -3.51 -7.58 -4.80
C VAL A 21 -2.72 -6.95 -5.95
N GLU A 22 -3.30 -5.93 -6.56
CA GLU A 22 -2.67 -5.18 -7.64
C GLU A 22 -1.91 -3.99 -7.03
N LEU A 23 -0.69 -3.76 -7.49
CA LEU A 23 0.19 -2.73 -6.97
C LEU A 23 0.69 -1.86 -8.12
N ALA A 24 0.57 -0.54 -7.98
CA ALA A 24 1.25 0.44 -8.82
C ALA A 24 2.31 1.17 -8.00
N ILE A 25 3.54 1.19 -8.49
CA ILE A 25 4.71 1.75 -7.80
C ILE A 25 5.13 3.03 -8.51
N ASP A 26 5.05 4.14 -7.80
CA ASP A 26 5.56 5.44 -8.21
C ASP A 26 6.90 5.70 -7.52
N GLU A 27 7.99 5.47 -8.25
CA GLU A 27 9.35 5.63 -7.73
C GLU A 27 9.69 7.09 -7.44
N ALA A 28 9.18 8.02 -8.27
CA ALA A 28 9.47 9.45 -8.13
C ALA A 28 8.91 10.00 -6.81
N ASN A 29 7.71 9.57 -6.43
CA ASN A 29 7.04 9.99 -5.21
C ASN A 29 7.23 9.02 -4.04
N LYS A 30 8.04 7.95 -4.21
CA LYS A 30 8.18 6.85 -3.24
C LYS A 30 6.85 6.36 -2.69
N THR A 31 5.92 6.13 -3.60
CA THR A 31 4.53 5.85 -3.27
C THR A 31 4.11 4.53 -3.89
N ILE A 32 3.41 3.72 -3.09
CA ILE A 32 2.79 2.48 -3.56
C ILE A 32 1.28 2.65 -3.52
N HIS A 33 0.63 2.30 -4.60
CA HIS A 33 -0.81 2.29 -4.76
C HIS A 33 -1.27 0.83 -4.76
N ILE A 34 -2.14 0.47 -3.83
CA ILE A 34 -2.53 -0.92 -3.57
C ILE A 34 -4.02 -1.06 -3.82
N TYR A 35 -4.39 -1.81 -4.85
CA TYR A 35 -5.77 -2.22 -5.08
C TYR A 35 -6.00 -3.63 -4.58
N ASP A 36 -6.83 -3.74 -3.54
CA ASP A 36 -7.05 -4.97 -2.79
C ASP A 36 -8.55 -5.23 -2.63
N VAL A 37 -9.08 -6.10 -3.50
CA VAL A 37 -10.50 -6.52 -3.47
C VAL A 37 -10.75 -7.52 -2.34
N GLY A 38 -9.79 -8.40 -2.09
CA GLY A 38 -9.89 -9.47 -1.09
C GLY A 38 -9.66 -9.01 0.35
N GLN A 39 -9.32 -7.74 0.55
CA GLN A 39 -8.94 -7.16 1.85
C GLN A 39 -7.81 -7.95 2.54
N VAL A 40 -6.84 -8.40 1.74
CA VAL A 40 -5.66 -9.16 2.18
C VAL A 40 -4.68 -8.28 2.94
N VAL A 41 -4.44 -7.07 2.45
CA VAL A 41 -3.42 -6.11 2.95
C VAL A 41 -4.04 -4.76 3.32
N THR A 42 -5.36 -4.64 3.21
CA THR A 42 -6.10 -3.44 3.59
C THR A 42 -5.92 -3.17 5.10
N PRO A 43 -5.81 -1.89 5.52
CA PRO A 43 -5.77 -1.52 6.93
C PRO A 43 -7.00 -1.97 7.70
N VAL A 44 -6.80 -2.35 8.96
CA VAL A 44 -7.86 -2.77 9.88
C VAL A 44 -8.15 -1.66 10.87
N PHE A 45 -9.43 -1.49 11.21
CA PHE A 45 -9.83 -0.53 12.23
C PHE A 45 -9.69 -1.17 13.61
N ASN A 46 -8.88 -0.57 14.47
CA ASN A 46 -8.75 -0.95 15.86
C ASN A 46 -9.75 -0.16 16.70
N PHE A 47 -10.74 -0.85 17.27
CA PHE A 47 -11.81 -0.25 18.06
C PHE A 47 -11.34 0.25 19.44
N ASP A 48 -10.30 -0.37 20.01
CA ASP A 48 -9.79 -0.02 21.34
C ASP A 48 -9.15 1.38 21.33
N VAL A 49 -8.44 1.72 20.24
CA VAL A 49 -7.79 3.03 20.05
C VAL A 49 -8.54 3.94 19.07
N SER A 50 -9.65 3.46 18.50
CA SER A 50 -10.47 4.17 17.51
C SER A 50 -9.67 4.73 16.32
N ALA A 51 -8.72 3.94 15.82
CA ALA A 51 -7.84 4.33 14.73
C ALA A 51 -7.56 3.17 13.76
N TYR A 52 -7.18 3.49 12.52
CA TYR A 52 -6.73 2.49 11.56
C TYR A 52 -5.28 2.10 11.79
N GLU A 53 -5.03 0.79 11.70
CA GLU A 53 -3.71 0.18 11.84
C GLU A 53 -3.38 -0.66 10.59
N LEU A 54 -2.08 -0.83 10.33
CA LEU A 54 -1.62 -1.68 9.24
C LEU A 54 -1.94 -3.14 9.58
N SER A 55 -2.43 -3.89 8.59
CA SER A 55 -2.73 -5.31 8.78
C SER A 55 -1.47 -6.18 8.73
N ASP A 56 -1.53 -7.35 9.34
CA ASP A 56 -0.46 -8.36 9.27
C ASP A 56 -0.12 -8.75 7.82
N GLY A 57 -1.15 -8.82 6.96
CA GLY A 57 -0.98 -9.08 5.53
C GLY A 57 -0.13 -8.01 4.86
N PHE A 58 -0.35 -6.74 5.20
CA PHE A 58 0.46 -5.65 4.71
C PHE A 58 1.90 -5.73 5.22
N TYR A 59 2.14 -6.02 6.51
CA TYR A 59 3.50 -6.15 7.04
C TYR A 59 4.31 -7.23 6.31
N LYS A 60 3.69 -8.39 6.04
CA LYS A 60 4.31 -9.47 5.25
C LYS A 60 4.62 -9.01 3.82
N MET A 61 3.68 -8.32 3.18
CA MET A 61 3.86 -7.80 1.83
C MET A 61 4.99 -6.74 1.78
N ALA A 62 4.97 -5.77 2.69
CA ALA A 62 5.98 -4.72 2.80
C ALA A 62 7.38 -5.30 3.02
N ASP A 63 7.50 -6.35 3.84
CA ASP A 63 8.77 -7.04 4.04
C ASP A 63 9.25 -7.75 2.76
N ILE A 64 8.36 -8.36 1.99
CA ILE A 64 8.69 -8.95 0.68
C ILE A 64 9.14 -7.87 -0.31
N LEU A 65 8.43 -6.73 -0.38
CA LEU A 65 8.78 -5.60 -1.25
C LEU A 65 10.16 -5.03 -0.89
N ARG A 66 10.43 -4.87 0.40
CA ARG A 66 11.74 -4.46 0.93
C ARG A 66 12.84 -5.43 0.52
N HIS A 67 12.63 -6.74 0.69
CA HIS A 67 13.61 -7.76 0.28
C HIS A 67 13.84 -7.77 -1.24
N LYS A 68 12.80 -7.48 -2.03
CA LYS A 68 12.88 -7.30 -3.49
C LYS A 68 13.50 -5.97 -3.91
N ARG A 69 13.91 -5.13 -2.96
CA ARG A 69 14.52 -3.80 -3.20
C ARG A 69 13.61 -2.82 -3.93
N ILE A 70 12.29 -2.96 -3.76
CA ILE A 70 11.31 -2.00 -4.29
C ILE A 70 11.34 -0.73 -3.42
N LEU A 71 11.51 0.42 -4.08
CA LEU A 71 11.63 1.75 -3.43
C LEU A 71 12.79 1.88 -2.43
N THR A 72 13.89 1.14 -2.62
CA THR A 72 15.06 1.19 -1.73
C THR A 72 16.25 1.99 -2.27
N GLU A 73 16.11 2.64 -3.43
CA GLU A 73 17.22 3.15 -4.25
C GLU A 73 18.14 4.20 -3.59
N GLN A 74 17.74 4.77 -2.45
CA GLN A 74 18.54 5.79 -1.76
C GLN A 74 19.33 5.27 -0.56
N GLN A 75 19.27 3.97 -0.25
CA GLN A 75 19.92 3.42 0.95
C GLN A 75 20.76 2.18 0.63
N PRO A 76 21.97 2.07 1.20
CA PRO A 76 22.81 0.88 1.01
C PRO A 76 22.06 -0.38 1.47
N ALA A 77 22.11 -1.42 0.64
CA ALA A 77 21.25 -2.59 0.74
C ALA A 77 21.43 -3.47 2.00
N THR A 78 22.38 -3.13 2.86
CA THR A 78 22.77 -3.95 4.01
C THR A 78 22.02 -3.62 5.31
N GLU A 79 21.23 -2.55 5.40
CA GLU A 79 20.70 -2.10 6.70
C GLU A 79 19.24 -1.61 6.75
N LEU A 80 18.51 -1.59 5.63
CA LEU A 80 17.14 -1.06 5.67
C LEU A 80 16.18 -2.00 6.40
N THR A 81 15.81 -1.62 7.61
CA THR A 81 14.79 -2.31 8.42
C THR A 81 13.39 -2.08 7.83
N LEU A 82 12.45 -2.99 8.14
CA LEU A 82 11.04 -2.81 7.74
C LEU A 82 10.46 -1.49 8.23
N SER A 83 10.74 -1.12 9.49
CA SER A 83 10.27 0.14 10.07
C SER A 83 10.78 1.36 9.29
N GLN A 84 12.06 1.38 8.91
CA GLN A 84 12.61 2.48 8.10
C GLN A 84 12.02 2.51 6.69
N TRP A 85 11.76 1.35 6.08
CA TRP A 85 11.08 1.28 4.79
C TRP A 85 9.66 1.84 4.89
N LEU A 86 8.93 1.52 5.95
CA LEU A 86 7.58 2.06 6.19
C LEU A 86 7.59 3.57 6.40
N ILE A 87 8.57 4.11 7.13
CA ILE A 87 8.65 5.55 7.40
C ILE A 87 9.01 6.36 6.14
N THR A 88 9.81 5.79 5.24
CA THR A 88 10.33 6.50 4.06
C THR A 88 9.43 6.41 2.82
N ASN A 89 8.43 5.51 2.83
CA ASN A 89 7.54 5.29 1.70
C ASN A 89 6.09 5.62 2.06
N ASN A 90 5.34 6.10 1.08
CA ASN A 90 3.92 6.35 1.21
C ASN A 90 3.14 5.18 0.62
N VAL A 91 1.97 4.89 1.19
CA VAL A 91 1.10 3.84 0.65
C VAL A 91 -0.34 4.33 0.57
N TYR A 92 -0.99 4.14 -0.58
CA TYR A 92 -2.42 4.33 -0.76
C TYR A 92 -3.09 2.97 -0.88
N PHE A 93 -4.15 2.76 -0.12
CA PHE A 93 -4.96 1.56 -0.11
C PHE A 93 -6.31 1.87 -0.74
N TYR A 94 -6.63 1.08 -1.76
CA TYR A 94 -7.84 1.16 -2.54
C TYR A 94 -8.57 -0.16 -2.38
N SER A 95 -9.82 -0.11 -1.96
CA SER A 95 -10.68 -1.28 -1.88
C SER A 95 -12.09 -0.93 -2.36
N PRO A 96 -12.83 -1.89 -2.97
CA PRO A 96 -14.15 -1.60 -3.52
C PRO A 96 -15.11 -1.05 -2.48
N LYS A 97 -15.81 0.04 -2.83
CA LYS A 97 -16.85 0.67 -1.99
C LYS A 97 -16.34 1.20 -0.64
N GLN A 98 -15.03 1.31 -0.47
CA GLN A 98 -14.42 1.98 0.69
C GLN A 98 -13.67 3.22 0.22
N ARG A 99 -13.49 4.18 1.14
CA ARG A 99 -12.65 5.35 0.89
C ARG A 99 -11.19 4.94 0.79
N ILE A 100 -10.44 5.65 -0.05
CA ILE A 100 -8.99 5.52 -0.12
C ILE A 100 -8.38 5.86 1.25
N LYS A 101 -7.54 4.96 1.74
CA LYS A 101 -6.70 5.19 2.92
C LYS A 101 -5.28 5.49 2.49
N LYS A 102 -4.61 6.40 3.17
CA LYS A 102 -3.20 6.71 2.95
C LYS A 102 -2.44 6.44 4.23
N TYR A 103 -1.37 5.65 4.13
CA TYR A 103 -0.33 5.56 5.14
C TYR A 103 0.82 6.49 4.79
N ALA A 104 1.13 7.39 5.72
CA ALA A 104 2.28 8.29 5.64
C ALA A 104 2.71 8.70 7.05
N ASN A 105 4.02 8.85 7.27
CA ASN A 105 4.60 9.29 8.54
C ASN A 105 4.14 8.46 9.76
N GLY A 106 3.91 7.15 9.59
CA GLY A 106 3.49 6.27 10.68
C GLY A 106 1.99 6.29 11.00
N CYS A 107 1.18 7.05 10.28
CA CYS A 107 -0.26 7.14 10.52
C CYS A 107 -1.07 6.79 9.28
N ILE A 108 -2.28 6.26 9.50
CA ILE A 108 -3.26 6.00 8.44
C ILE A 108 -4.31 7.10 8.49
N ILE A 109 -4.50 7.79 7.36
CA ILE A 109 -5.53 8.81 7.18
C ILE A 109 -6.47 8.40 6.06
N GLU A 110 -7.77 8.66 6.22
CA GLU A 110 -8.73 8.52 5.14
C GLU A 110 -8.74 9.78 4.27
N ILE A 111 -8.75 9.60 2.95
CA ILE A 111 -8.98 10.70 2.02
C ILE A 111 -10.48 11.01 2.04
N ILE A 112 -10.81 12.24 2.43
CA ILE A 112 -12.20 12.72 2.54
C ILE A 112 -12.62 13.47 1.27
N ASP A 113 -11.64 13.97 0.52
CA ASP A 113 -11.81 14.77 -0.69
C ASP A 113 -12.02 13.87 -1.91
N ARG A 114 -13.28 13.83 -2.40
CA ARG A 114 -13.70 12.97 -3.52
C ARG A 114 -13.00 13.29 -4.84
N ASP A 115 -12.67 14.55 -5.10
CA ASP A 115 -12.05 14.95 -6.37
C ASP A 115 -10.60 14.45 -6.41
N LYS A 116 -9.89 14.50 -5.27
CA LYS A 116 -8.57 13.88 -5.12
C LYS A 116 -8.64 12.35 -5.19
N GLU A 117 -9.69 11.77 -4.61
CA GLU A 117 -9.92 10.33 -4.64
C GLU A 117 -10.06 9.80 -6.08
N GLN A 118 -10.89 10.47 -6.88
CA GLN A 118 -11.14 10.11 -8.27
C GLN A 118 -9.88 10.23 -9.13
N PHE A 119 -9.15 11.36 -9.01
CA PHE A 119 -7.89 11.54 -9.73
C PHE A 119 -6.87 10.45 -9.40
N LEU A 120 -6.69 10.13 -8.12
CA LEU A 120 -5.75 9.09 -7.67
C LEU A 120 -6.14 7.70 -8.19
N PHE A 121 -7.44 7.42 -8.29
CA PHE A 121 -7.94 6.18 -8.85
C PHE A 121 -7.66 6.11 -10.36
N ASP A 122 -8.04 7.16 -11.09
CA ASP A 122 -7.91 7.22 -12.55
C ASP A 122 -6.47 7.32 -13.05
N TYR A 123 -5.54 7.79 -12.22
CA TYR A 123 -4.14 7.91 -12.59
C TYR A 123 -3.34 6.63 -12.32
N TYR A 124 -3.53 6.02 -11.14
CA TYR A 124 -2.69 4.89 -10.69
C TYR A 124 -3.33 3.52 -10.89
N LEU A 125 -4.66 3.43 -11.03
CA LEU A 125 -5.40 2.18 -11.17
C LEU A 125 -6.15 2.07 -12.51
N GLN A 126 -5.61 2.67 -13.58
CA GLN A 126 -6.17 2.53 -14.93
C GLN A 126 -6.31 1.04 -15.27
N ARG A 127 -7.55 0.55 -15.20
CA ARG A 127 -7.93 -0.77 -15.68
C ARG A 127 -7.83 -0.73 -17.20
N VAL A 128 -6.86 -1.45 -17.75
CA VAL A 128 -6.84 -1.82 -19.18
C VAL A 128 -7.99 -2.78 -19.45
#